data_AF-A0A8R7VD31-F1
#
_entry.id   AF-A0A8R7VD31-F1
#
_cell.length_a   1.000
_cell.length_b   1.000
_cell.length_c   1.000
_cell.angle_alpha   90.00
_cell.angle_beta   90.00
_cell.angle_gamma   90.00
#
_symmetry.space_group_name_H-M   'P 1'
#
loop_
_entity.id
_entity.type
_entity.pdbx_description
1 polymer ?
#
loop_
_entity_poly.entity_id
_entity_poly.type
_entity_poly.pdbx_seq_one_letter_code
_entity_poly.pdbx_strand_id
1 'polypeptide(L)'
;SVWCGIEQEIALSGGRFQNCLREIRKRARDVEDEKKGIKIKKEDWEKLHVHIASYNNFPTAAGLASSADGFACLVFTLGKLMNVNEDYGELSSIARQGSGSACRSIYGGFVKWCMGKNDDGSDSMAVQLVDESHWDDLVIIIAVVSSKQKETSSTSGMRDTVETSPLLQYRAQVNLCR
;
A
#
# COMPACT_ATOMS: atom_id res chain seq x y z
N SER A 1 1.11 -13.50 12.64
CA SER A 1 2.47 -13.33 12.06
C SER A 1 2.35 -13.00 10.58
N VAL A 2 3.35 -12.31 10.00
CA VAL A 2 3.44 -12.05 8.54
C VAL A 2 4.67 -12.77 8.00
N TRP A 3 4.48 -13.57 6.97
CA TRP A 3 5.57 -14.22 6.23
C TRP A 3 5.76 -13.50 4.91
N CYS A 4 6.99 -13.10 4.58
CA CYS A 4 7.34 -12.47 3.31
C CYS A 4 8.40 -13.33 2.61
N GLY A 5 8.00 -14.07 1.57
CA GLY A 5 8.81 -15.15 1.01
C GLY A 5 8.82 -16.40 1.91
N ILE A 6 9.56 -17.44 1.49
CA ILE A 6 9.63 -18.73 2.20
C ILE A 6 10.47 -18.62 3.49
N GLU A 7 11.23 -17.53 3.69
CA GLU A 7 12.34 -17.52 4.66
C GLU A 7 12.27 -16.46 5.77
N GLN A 8 11.39 -15.44 5.70
CA GLN A 8 11.42 -14.36 6.71
C GLN A 8 10.06 -14.07 7.35
N GLU A 9 9.98 -14.36 8.66
CA GLU A 9 8.90 -13.88 9.52
C GLU A 9 9.16 -12.42 9.90
N ILE A 10 8.24 -11.54 9.52
CA ILE A 10 8.27 -10.13 9.90
C ILE A 10 7.35 -9.96 11.10
N ALA A 11 7.91 -9.43 12.19
CA ALA A 11 7.14 -9.10 13.36
C ALA A 11 6.07 -8.05 13.02
N LEU A 12 4.81 -8.39 13.30
CA LEU A 12 3.67 -7.49 13.16
C LEU A 12 3.75 -6.27 14.10
N SER A 13 4.72 -6.21 15.00
CA SER A 13 4.94 -5.09 15.93
C SER A 13 5.33 -3.79 15.23
N GLY A 14 5.74 -3.84 13.95
CA GLY A 14 6.03 -2.65 13.18
C GLY A 14 4.81 -1.72 13.02
N GLY A 15 4.96 -0.44 13.34
CA GLY A 15 3.86 0.54 13.35
C GLY A 15 3.09 0.64 12.03
N ARG A 16 3.75 0.40 10.89
CA ARG A 16 3.12 0.41 9.55
C ARG A 16 2.06 -0.68 9.39
N PHE A 17 2.38 -1.92 9.76
CA PHE A 17 1.43 -3.03 9.68
C PHE A 17 0.27 -2.84 10.66
N GLN A 18 0.56 -2.40 11.89
CA GLN A 18 -0.48 -2.12 12.88
C GLN A 18 -1.43 -1.01 12.44
N ASN A 19 -0.93 0.04 11.78
CA ASN A 19 -1.78 1.10 11.25
C ASN A 19 -2.75 0.56 10.20
N CYS A 20 -2.27 -0.19 9.20
CA CYS A 20 -3.14 -0.80 8.19
C CYS A 20 -4.16 -1.76 8.82
N LEU A 21 -3.71 -2.65 9.72
CA LEU A 21 -4.59 -3.61 10.41
C LEU A 21 -5.67 -2.93 11.24
N ARG A 22 -5.33 -1.84 11.95
CA ARG A 22 -6.29 -1.07 12.73
C ARG A 22 -7.32 -0.40 11.82
N GLU A 23 -6.87 0.26 10.75
CA GLU A 23 -7.78 0.99 9.86
C GLU A 23 -8.70 0.10 9.04
N ILE A 24 -8.22 -1.08 8.61
CA ILE A 24 -9.07 -2.04 7.90
C ILE A 24 -10.09 -2.70 8.84
N ARG A 25 -9.70 -3.06 10.08
CA ARG A 25 -10.61 -3.63 11.07
C ARG A 25 -11.73 -2.68 11.46
N LYS A 26 -11.46 -1.38 11.60
CA LYS A 26 -12.50 -0.36 11.86
C LYS A 26 -13.60 -0.35 10.80
N ARG A 27 -13.26 -0.73 9.56
CA ARG A 27 -14.15 -0.74 8.39
C ARG A 27 -14.69 -2.14 8.08
N ALA A 28 -14.31 -3.15 8.84
CA ALA A 28 -14.80 -4.50 8.69
C ALA A 28 -16.33 -4.57 8.85
N ARG A 29 -16.95 -5.49 8.13
CA ARG A 29 -18.38 -5.79 8.20
C ARG A 29 -18.60 -7.25 8.54
N ASP A 30 -19.86 -7.63 8.69
CA ASP A 30 -20.24 -9.02 8.88
C ASP A 30 -19.84 -9.85 7.65
N VAL A 31 -19.38 -11.07 7.91
CA VAL A 31 -19.01 -12.05 6.89
C VAL A 31 -19.77 -13.33 7.16
N GLU A 32 -20.45 -13.82 6.14
CA GLU A 32 -21.14 -15.10 6.16
C GLU A 32 -20.68 -15.95 4.97
N ASP A 33 -20.17 -17.15 5.26
CA ASP A 33 -19.86 -18.19 4.28
C ASP A 33 -20.81 -19.36 4.53
N GLU A 34 -21.90 -19.43 3.77
CA GLU A 34 -22.94 -20.46 3.87
C GLU A 34 -22.39 -21.87 3.61
N LYS A 35 -21.37 -22.01 2.74
CA LYS A 35 -20.81 -23.31 2.38
C LYS A 35 -20.00 -23.93 3.51
N LYS A 36 -19.32 -23.08 4.30
CA LYS A 36 -18.51 -23.50 5.46
C LYS A 36 -19.23 -23.34 6.79
N GLY A 37 -20.44 -22.76 6.79
CA GLY A 37 -21.20 -22.46 8.00
C GLY A 37 -20.53 -21.43 8.91
N ILE A 38 -19.71 -20.54 8.34
CA ILE A 38 -18.95 -19.55 9.11
C ILE A 38 -19.74 -18.24 9.13
N LYS A 39 -20.00 -17.71 10.32
CA LYS A 39 -20.56 -16.37 10.52
C LYS A 39 -19.64 -15.59 11.45
N ILE A 40 -19.10 -14.48 10.95
CA ILE A 40 -18.24 -13.57 11.69
C ILE A 40 -18.96 -12.24 11.75
N LYS A 41 -19.27 -11.76 12.96
CA LYS A 41 -19.86 -10.44 13.14
C LYS A 41 -18.77 -9.38 13.17
N LYS A 42 -19.17 -8.13 12.93
CA LYS A 42 -18.27 -6.98 12.98
C LYS A 42 -17.43 -6.93 14.25
N GLU A 43 -18.03 -7.21 15.40
CA GLU A 43 -17.37 -7.14 16.72
C GLU A 43 -16.32 -8.25 16.91
N ASP A 44 -16.47 -9.37 16.21
CA ASP A 44 -15.55 -10.50 16.32
C ASP A 44 -14.17 -10.16 15.73
N TRP A 45 -14.11 -9.27 14.73
CA TRP A 45 -12.87 -8.83 14.09
C TRP A 45 -11.89 -8.12 15.04
N GLU A 46 -12.38 -7.57 16.16
CA GLU A 46 -11.54 -6.96 17.18
C GLU A 46 -10.71 -8.00 17.94
N LYS A 47 -11.24 -9.22 18.06
CA LYS A 47 -10.63 -10.33 18.82
C LYS A 47 -9.92 -11.33 17.92
N LEU A 48 -10.37 -11.48 16.68
CA LEU A 48 -9.80 -12.43 15.72
C LEU A 48 -8.39 -12.02 15.30
N HIS A 49 -7.46 -12.97 15.37
CA HIS A 49 -6.11 -12.82 14.86
C HIS A 49 -6.03 -13.21 13.39
N VAL A 50 -5.13 -12.56 12.65
CA VAL A 50 -4.87 -12.87 11.24
C VAL A 50 -3.46 -13.44 11.08
N HIS A 51 -3.37 -14.47 10.23
CA HIS A 51 -2.13 -15.01 9.72
C HIS A 51 -2.00 -14.58 8.26
N ILE A 52 -0.87 -13.97 7.93
CA ILE A 52 -0.64 -13.41 6.60
C ILE A 52 0.63 -14.04 6.05
N ALA A 53 0.55 -14.54 4.82
CA ALA A 53 1.70 -14.97 4.05
C ALA A 53 1.66 -14.25 2.71
N SER A 54 2.79 -13.66 2.32
CA SER A 54 2.97 -12.89 1.10
C SER A 54 4.19 -13.41 0.35
N TYR A 55 4.10 -13.39 -0.97
CA TYR A 55 5.16 -13.78 -1.86
C TYR A 55 5.32 -12.71 -2.94
N ASN A 56 6.56 -12.47 -3.36
CA ASN A 56 6.88 -11.58 -4.47
C ASN A 56 7.73 -12.37 -5.48
N ASN A 57 7.40 -12.24 -6.76
CA ASN A 57 8.09 -12.90 -7.86
C ASN A 57 9.18 -12.01 -8.50
N PHE A 58 9.38 -10.78 -8.02
CA PHE A 58 10.51 -9.96 -8.44
C PHE A 58 11.83 -10.49 -7.85
N PRO A 59 12.96 -10.40 -8.58
CA PRO A 59 14.27 -10.68 -8.00
C PRO A 59 14.49 -9.76 -6.81
N THR A 60 14.82 -10.32 -5.64
CA THR A 60 14.98 -9.63 -4.33
C THR A 60 15.91 -8.40 -4.38
N ALA A 61 16.72 -8.33 -5.43
CA ALA A 61 17.77 -7.37 -5.66
C ALA A 61 17.51 -6.38 -6.81
N ALA A 62 16.41 -6.50 -7.55
CA ALA A 62 16.14 -5.68 -8.74
C ALA A 62 15.81 -4.21 -8.43
N GLY A 63 15.80 -3.81 -7.16
CA GLY A 63 15.50 -2.43 -6.75
C GLY A 63 14.06 -2.00 -7.00
N LEU A 64 13.17 -2.95 -7.32
CA LEU A 64 11.74 -2.72 -7.52
C LEU A 64 11.04 -2.57 -6.16
N ALA A 65 10.00 -1.74 -6.14
CA ALA A 65 9.36 -1.26 -4.92
C ALA A 65 8.52 -2.33 -4.21
N SER A 66 9.17 -3.35 -3.63
CA SER A 66 8.57 -4.51 -2.95
C SER A 66 7.70 -4.19 -1.71
N SER A 67 7.68 -2.93 -1.27
CA SER A 67 6.78 -2.48 -0.21
C SER A 67 5.49 -1.87 -0.75
N ALA A 68 5.47 -1.34 -1.97
CA ALA A 68 4.29 -0.71 -2.54
C ALA A 68 3.23 -1.76 -2.90
N ASP A 69 3.65 -2.75 -3.69
CA ASP A 69 2.87 -3.94 -4.05
C ASP A 69 2.48 -4.76 -2.80
N GLY A 70 3.40 -4.96 -1.86
CA GLY A 70 3.14 -5.73 -0.65
C GLY A 70 2.04 -5.13 0.23
N PHE A 71 2.08 -3.82 0.51
CA PHE A 71 1.04 -3.16 1.31
C PHE A 71 -0.28 -3.03 0.56
N ALA A 72 -0.26 -2.81 -0.76
CA ALA A 72 -1.47 -2.79 -1.57
C ALA A 72 -2.17 -4.15 -1.57
N CYS A 73 -1.41 -5.23 -1.81
CA CYS A 73 -1.91 -6.61 -1.75
C CYS A 73 -2.47 -6.96 -0.37
N LEU A 74 -1.76 -6.58 0.70
CA LEU A 74 -2.20 -6.79 2.07
C LEU A 74 -3.55 -6.13 2.34
N VAL A 75 -3.68 -4.84 2.03
CA VAL A 75 -4.91 -4.07 2.29
C VAL A 75 -6.06 -4.57 1.45
N PHE A 76 -5.83 -4.85 0.17
CA PHE A 76 -6.85 -5.38 -0.72
C PHE A 76 -7.35 -6.76 -0.25
N THR A 77 -6.44 -7.66 0.11
CA THR A 77 -6.78 -9.01 0.59
C THR A 77 -7.54 -8.96 1.91
N LEU A 78 -7.11 -8.11 2.85
CA LEU A 78 -7.82 -7.93 4.12
C LEU A 78 -9.18 -7.26 3.93
N GLY A 79 -9.30 -6.31 2.99
CA GLY A 79 -10.57 -5.70 2.62
C GLY A 79 -11.58 -6.74 2.12
N LYS A 80 -11.13 -7.65 1.25
CA LYS A 80 -11.94 -8.80 0.79
C LYS A 80 -12.28 -9.76 1.93
N LEU A 81 -11.30 -10.13 2.76
CA LEU A 81 -11.50 -11.04 3.89
C LEU A 81 -12.51 -10.53 4.92
N MET A 82 -12.45 -9.22 5.23
CA MET A 82 -13.29 -8.57 6.24
C MET A 82 -14.55 -7.92 5.65
N ASN A 83 -14.84 -8.20 4.37
CA ASN A 83 -15.98 -7.65 3.63
C ASN A 83 -16.09 -6.12 3.77
N VAL A 84 -14.96 -5.41 3.69
CA VAL A 84 -14.96 -3.94 3.65
C VAL A 84 -15.61 -3.48 2.34
N ASN A 85 -16.24 -2.30 2.34
CA ASN A 85 -16.77 -1.74 1.10
C ASN A 85 -15.64 -1.55 0.08
N GLU A 86 -15.85 -1.97 -1.17
CA GLU A 86 -14.80 -1.99 -2.19
C GLU A 86 -14.56 -0.62 -2.83
N ASP A 87 -14.65 0.45 -2.05
CA ASP A 87 -14.22 1.76 -2.50
C ASP A 87 -12.67 1.78 -2.56
N TYR A 88 -12.15 1.72 -3.77
CA TYR A 88 -10.72 1.76 -4.04
C TYR A 88 -10.07 3.05 -3.52
N GLY A 89 -10.80 4.15 -3.41
CA GLY A 89 -10.34 5.38 -2.77
C GLY A 89 -10.01 5.13 -1.30
N GLU A 90 -10.95 4.54 -0.56
CA GLU A 90 -10.77 4.20 0.85
C GLU A 90 -9.64 3.19 1.07
N LEU A 91 -9.57 2.12 0.26
CA LEU A 91 -8.49 1.14 0.34
C LEU A 91 -7.12 1.78 0.06
N SER A 92 -7.07 2.72 -0.89
CA SER A 92 -5.84 3.47 -1.18
C SER A 92 -5.38 4.31 0.02
N SER A 93 -6.31 4.89 0.78
CA SER A 93 -6.00 5.67 1.99
C SER A 93 -5.37 4.80 3.08
N ILE A 94 -5.82 3.54 3.21
CA ILE A 94 -5.28 2.58 4.19
C ILE A 94 -3.90 2.10 3.75
N ALA A 95 -3.74 1.76 2.46
CA ALA A 95 -2.45 1.32 1.90
C ALA A 95 -1.36 2.39 2.06
N ARG A 96 -1.72 3.66 1.89
CA ARG A 96 -0.84 4.82 2.11
C ARG A 96 -0.21 4.84 3.50
N GLN A 97 -0.96 4.45 4.54
CA GLN A 97 -0.46 4.45 5.93
C GLN A 97 0.61 3.37 6.19
N GLY A 98 0.62 2.31 5.38
CA GLY A 98 1.66 1.29 5.40
C GLY A 98 2.87 1.71 4.58
N SER A 99 2.64 2.10 3.34
CA SER A 99 3.65 2.66 2.44
C SER A 99 3.00 3.68 1.52
N GLY A 100 3.55 4.91 1.47
CA GLY A 100 2.93 6.01 0.73
C GLY A 100 2.69 5.68 -0.75
N SER A 101 3.62 4.98 -1.42
CA SER A 101 3.45 4.57 -2.82
C SER A 101 2.44 3.43 -3.02
N ALA A 102 2.11 2.65 -2.00
CA ALA A 102 1.19 1.51 -2.10
C ALA A 102 -0.23 1.94 -2.50
N CYS A 103 -0.64 3.17 -2.16
CA CYS A 103 -1.96 3.67 -2.53
C CYS A 103 -2.20 3.64 -4.05
N ARG A 104 -1.16 3.87 -4.87
CA ARG A 104 -1.27 3.88 -6.33
C ARG A 104 -1.40 2.48 -6.93
N SER A 105 -0.95 1.46 -6.21
CA SER A 105 -1.03 0.06 -6.66
C SER A 105 -2.40 -0.58 -6.40
N ILE A 106 -3.38 0.16 -5.88
CA ILE A 106 -4.78 -0.30 -5.75
C ILE A 106 -5.50 -0.28 -7.10
N TYR A 107 -5.06 0.57 -8.03
CA TYR A 107 -5.66 0.74 -9.35
C TYR A 107 -4.73 0.23 -10.45
N GLY A 108 -5.31 -0.17 -11.59
CA GLY A 108 -4.61 -0.37 -12.85
C GLY A 108 -4.40 0.94 -13.61
N GLY A 109 -3.65 0.88 -14.72
CA GLY A 109 -3.42 2.01 -15.61
C GLY A 109 -2.59 3.15 -15.00
N PHE A 110 -2.98 4.39 -15.31
CA PHE A 110 -2.30 5.58 -14.81
C PHE A 110 -3.00 6.11 -13.57
N VAL A 111 -2.23 6.28 -12.49
CA VAL A 111 -2.78 6.58 -11.17
C VAL A 111 -2.09 7.79 -10.57
N LYS A 112 -2.89 8.75 -10.11
CA LYS A 112 -2.43 9.94 -9.39
C LYS A 112 -2.63 9.74 -7.90
N TRP A 113 -1.60 9.99 -7.10
CA TRP A 113 -1.78 10.17 -5.65
C TRP A 113 -2.00 11.66 -5.37
N CYS A 114 -3.21 11.99 -4.91
CA CYS A 114 -3.54 13.33 -4.44
C CYS A 114 -2.93 13.55 -3.06
N MET A 115 -2.19 14.64 -2.87
CA MET A 115 -1.52 14.91 -1.60
C MET A 115 -2.49 15.15 -0.43
N GLY A 116 -3.71 15.60 -0.73
CA GLY A 116 -4.68 16.06 0.26
C GLY A 116 -4.37 17.46 0.79
N LYS A 117 -5.36 18.07 1.43
CA LYS A 117 -5.30 19.38 2.11
C LYS A 117 -5.73 19.26 3.57
N ASN A 118 -6.43 18.20 3.93
CA ASN A 118 -6.90 18.00 5.29
C ASN A 118 -5.77 17.45 6.17
N ASP A 119 -5.64 17.97 7.38
CA ASP A 119 -4.59 17.57 8.33
C ASP A 119 -4.73 16.12 8.80
N ASP A 120 -5.95 15.57 8.77
CA ASP A 120 -6.23 14.15 9.05
C ASP A 120 -5.82 13.23 7.88
N GLY A 121 -5.47 13.81 6.73
CA GLY A 121 -5.11 13.11 5.50
C GLY A 121 -6.26 12.33 4.88
N SER A 122 -7.52 12.60 5.22
CA SER A 122 -8.70 11.92 4.67
C SER A 122 -8.82 12.06 3.15
N ASP A 123 -8.35 13.17 2.59
CA ASP A 123 -8.41 13.48 1.15
C ASP A 123 -7.09 13.17 0.41
N SER A 124 -6.11 12.58 1.10
CA SER A 124 -4.84 12.14 0.50
C SER A 124 -4.95 10.70 -0.02
N MET A 125 -5.56 10.55 -1.19
CA MET A 125 -5.92 9.25 -1.78
C MET A 125 -5.43 9.09 -3.21
N ALA A 126 -5.40 7.85 -3.70
CA ALA A 126 -5.14 7.57 -5.09
C ALA A 126 -6.42 7.67 -5.93
N VAL A 127 -6.29 8.20 -7.14
CA VAL A 127 -7.33 8.27 -8.15
C VAL A 127 -6.80 7.73 -9.46
N GLN A 128 -7.57 6.87 -10.12
CA GLN A 128 -7.26 6.42 -11.47
C GLN A 128 -7.54 7.56 -12.44
N LEU A 129 -6.57 7.88 -13.29
CA LEU A 129 -6.72 8.87 -14.35
C LEU A 129 -7.31 8.20 -15.60
N VAL A 130 -6.74 7.06 -15.96
CA VAL A 130 -7.18 6.19 -17.05
C VAL A 130 -6.82 4.75 -16.69
N ASP A 131 -7.60 3.79 -17.18
CA ASP A 131 -7.36 2.37 -16.96
C ASP A 131 -6.18 1.84 -17.79
N GLU A 132 -5.84 0.56 -17.56
CA GLU A 132 -4.77 -0.14 -18.27
C GLU A 132 -5.00 -0.26 -19.78
N SER A 133 -6.26 -0.22 -20.25
CA SER A 133 -6.61 -0.34 -21.67
C SER A 133 -6.44 0.97 -22.45
N HIS A 134 -6.22 2.08 -21.75
CA HIS A 134 -6.07 3.39 -22.39
C HIS A 134 -4.82 3.49 -23.28
N TRP A 135 -3.75 2.76 -22.95
CA TRP A 135 -2.49 2.83 -23.68
C TRP A 135 -1.83 1.45 -23.80
N ASP A 136 -2.49 0.54 -24.52
CA ASP A 136 -2.03 -0.83 -24.73
C ASP A 136 -0.67 -0.94 -25.45
N ASP A 137 -0.31 0.07 -26.25
CA ASP A 137 0.96 0.13 -26.99
C ASP A 137 2.17 0.46 -26.10
N LEU A 138 1.97 0.85 -24.83
CA LEU A 138 3.06 1.22 -23.94
C LEU A 138 3.85 -0.02 -23.48
N VAL A 139 5.11 -0.10 -23.89
CA VAL A 139 6.04 -1.15 -23.45
C VAL A 139 6.98 -0.63 -22.37
N ILE A 140 7.05 -1.32 -21.24
CA ILE A 140 7.97 -1.01 -20.13
C ILE A 140 9.13 -2.00 -20.14
N ILE A 141 10.36 -1.49 -20.27
CA ILE A 141 11.59 -2.29 -20.19
C ILE A 141 12.33 -1.90 -18.91
N ILE A 142 12.57 -2.87 -18.03
CA ILE A 142 13.30 -2.68 -16.77
C ILE A 142 14.73 -3.20 -16.94
N ALA A 143 15.69 -2.28 -16.99
CA ALA A 143 17.11 -2.62 -17.01
C ALA A 143 17.65 -2.73 -15.57
N VAL A 144 17.93 -3.96 -15.11
CA VAL A 144 18.50 -4.22 -13.79
C VAL A 144 20.01 -3.97 -13.82
N VAL A 145 20.44 -2.80 -13.36
CA VAL A 145 21.85 -2.36 -13.41
C VAL A 145 22.70 -2.86 -12.24
N SER A 146 22.08 -3.20 -11.11
CA SER A 146 22.77 -3.69 -9.93
C SER A 146 21.80 -4.49 -9.08
N SER A 147 22.30 -5.60 -8.54
CA SER A 147 21.58 -6.46 -7.61
C SER A 147 21.96 -6.21 -6.15
N LYS A 148 22.63 -5.09 -5.85
CA LYS A 148 22.99 -4.75 -4.47
C LYS A 148 21.83 -4.01 -3.80
N GLN A 149 21.58 -4.34 -2.53
CA GLN A 149 20.63 -3.60 -1.72
C GLN A 149 21.05 -2.12 -1.65
N LYS A 150 20.09 -1.22 -1.77
CA LYS A 150 20.34 0.22 -1.62
C LYS A 150 20.87 0.49 -0.21
N GLU A 151 21.96 1.26 -0.11
CA GLU A 151 22.55 1.63 1.18
C GLU A 151 21.63 2.56 1.98
N THR A 152 20.96 3.50 1.31
CA THR A 152 20.00 4.41 1.93
C THR A 152 18.58 3.96 1.66
N SER A 153 17.78 3.75 2.72
CA SER A 153 16.35 3.47 2.58
C SER A 153 15.62 4.68 2.00
N SER A 154 14.54 4.46 1.24
CA SER A 154 13.73 5.59 0.73
C SER A 154 13.15 6.44 1.85
N THR A 155 12.80 5.85 3.00
CA THR A 155 12.25 6.60 4.14
C THR A 155 13.28 7.55 4.74
N SER A 156 14.50 7.07 5.02
CA SER A 156 15.57 7.91 5.55
C SER A 156 16.00 8.95 4.53
N GLY A 157 16.30 8.54 3.29
CA GLY A 157 16.78 9.45 2.26
C GLY A 157 15.79 10.57 1.92
N MET A 158 14.48 10.27 1.86
CA MET A 158 13.46 11.31 1.66
C MET A 158 13.39 12.29 2.83
N ARG A 159 13.47 11.79 4.07
CA ARG A 159 13.48 12.64 5.28
C ARG A 159 14.70 13.56 5.28
N ASP A 160 15.88 13.02 5.04
CA ASP A 160 17.12 13.80 4.99
C ASP A 160 17.04 14.88 3.90
N THR A 161 16.44 14.55 2.75
CA THR A 161 16.24 15.53 1.66
C THR A 161 15.29 16.66 2.08
N VAL A 162 14.21 16.36 2.81
CA VAL A 162 13.30 17.37 3.37
C VAL A 162 14.01 18.30 4.34
N GLU A 163 14.88 17.74 5.19
CA GLU A 163 15.58 18.49 6.23
C GLU A 163 16.75 19.33 5.67
N THR A 164 17.43 18.85 4.63
CA THR A 164 18.72 19.43 4.20
C THR A 164 18.73 20.05 2.81
N SER A 165 17.79 19.70 1.91
CA SER A 165 17.85 20.17 0.52
C SER A 165 17.08 21.48 0.33
N PRO A 166 17.75 22.60 0.02
CA PRO A 166 17.07 23.88 -0.24
C PRO A 166 16.24 23.84 -1.54
N LEU A 167 16.56 22.94 -2.46
CA LEU A 167 15.87 22.83 -3.76
C LEU A 167 14.53 22.07 -3.66
N LEU A 168 14.34 21.26 -2.62
CA LEU A 168 13.14 20.44 -2.50
C LEU A 168 11.88 21.29 -2.29
N GLN A 169 11.97 22.36 -1.52
CA GLN A 169 10.85 23.28 -1.30
C GLN A 169 10.37 23.90 -2.62
N TYR A 170 11.29 24.35 -3.46
CA TYR A 170 10.96 24.88 -4.79
C TYR A 170 10.33 23.80 -5.67
N ARG A 171 10.90 22.59 -5.71
CA ARG A 171 10.36 21.46 -6.47
C ARG A 171 8.93 21.11 -6.06
N ALA A 172 8.62 21.13 -4.76
CA ALA A 172 7.31 20.81 -4.24
C ALA A 172 6.28 21.91 -4.58
N GLN A 173 6.66 23.18 -4.41
CA GLN A 173 5.76 24.32 -4.64
C GLN A 173 5.34 24.48 -6.11
N VAL A 174 6.24 24.24 -7.06
CA VAL A 174 5.96 24.39 -8.51
C VAL A 174 4.97 23.33 -9.03
N ASN A 175 4.80 22.21 -8.30
CA ASN A 175 3.93 21.09 -8.69
C ASN A 175 2.67 20.94 -7.81
N LEU A 176 2.36 21.94 -6.97
CA LEU A 176 1.10 21.99 -6.21
C LEU A 176 -0.06 22.31 -7.16
N CYS A 177 -0.62 21.26 -7.78
CA CYS A 177 -1.90 21.23 -8.51
C CYS A 177 -2.23 22.49 -9.34
N ARG A 178 -1.76 22.52 -10.59
CA ARG A 178 -2.64 22.90 -11.70
C ARG A 178 -3.44 21.68 -12.16
#